data_AF-A0A955FX17-F1
#
_entry.id   AF-A0A955FX17-F1
#
_cell.length_a   1.000
_cell.length_b   1.000
_cell.length_c   1.000
_cell.angle_alpha   90.00
_cell.angle_beta   90.00
_cell.angle_gamma   90.00
#
_symmetry.space_group_name_H-M   'P 1'
#
loop_
_entity.id
_entity.type
_entity.pdbx_description
1 polymer ?
#
loop_
_entity_poly.entity_id
_entity_poly.type
_entity_poly.pdbx_seq_one_letter_code
_entity_poly.pdbx_strand_id
1 'polypeptide(L)'
;ELLQQIITKNPEAVIIAHSSITAQLGEFTTKSVHAGDTFEVGGFILEFFGGEHAIISPDWQAPANLGVMINNRLYYPGDSFTIPEKPVEILALPVAAPWLKISETIDFLKAIKPNIAFPTHDGILSDAGKNLIDHMLPNITQDVGTTYKRIDNEPLQA
;
A
#
# COMPACT_ATOMS: atom_id res chain seq x y z
N GLU A 1 -11.81 -14.50 -13.93
CA GLU A 1 -13.13 -13.91 -14.28
C GLU A 1 -13.20 -12.41 -14.02
N LEU A 2 -12.97 -11.91 -12.80
CA LEU A 2 -13.06 -10.47 -12.50
C LEU A 2 -12.11 -9.59 -13.33
N LEU A 3 -10.85 -10.01 -13.52
CA LEU A 3 -9.90 -9.30 -14.40
C LEU A 3 -10.43 -9.19 -15.84
N GLN A 4 -11.03 -10.26 -16.37
CA GLN A 4 -11.64 -10.23 -17.69
C GLN A 4 -12.75 -9.18 -17.77
N GLN A 5 -13.61 -9.09 -16.75
CA GLN A 5 -14.68 -8.09 -16.72
C GLN A 5 -14.15 -6.65 -16.70
N ILE A 6 -13.04 -6.41 -15.98
CA ILE A 6 -12.37 -5.10 -15.96
C ILE A 6 -11.81 -4.77 -17.35
N ILE A 7 -11.06 -5.69 -17.95
CA ILE A 7 -10.41 -5.48 -19.26
C ILE A 7 -11.44 -5.35 -20.38
N THR A 8 -12.51 -6.14 -20.38
CA THR A 8 -13.59 -6.01 -21.38
C THR A 8 -14.24 -4.62 -21.35
N LYS A 9 -14.35 -4.00 -20.18
CA LYS A 9 -14.87 -2.62 -20.04
C LYS A 9 -13.82 -1.55 -20.31
N ASN A 10 -12.54 -1.90 -20.22
CA ASN A 10 -11.40 -0.99 -20.36
C ASN A 10 -10.33 -1.65 -21.23
N PRO A 11 -10.52 -1.73 -22.56
CA PRO A 11 -9.66 -2.52 -23.44
C PRO A 11 -8.20 -2.06 -23.44
N GLU A 12 -7.99 -0.77 -23.16
CA GLU A 12 -6.67 -0.12 -23.10
C GLU A 12 -5.99 -0.25 -21.72
N ALA A 13 -6.64 -0.90 -20.74
CA ALA A 13 -6.07 -1.06 -19.42
C ALA A 13 -4.88 -2.02 -19.45
N VAL A 14 -3.82 -1.67 -18.72
CA VAL A 14 -2.63 -2.49 -18.52
C VAL A 14 -2.59 -3.00 -17.08
N ILE A 15 -2.27 -4.28 -16.91
CA ILE A 15 -2.02 -4.85 -15.58
C ILE A 15 -0.52 -4.73 -15.27
N ILE A 16 -0.19 -3.89 -14.30
CA ILE A 16 1.19 -3.63 -13.87
C ILE A 16 1.43 -4.42 -12.59
N ALA A 17 2.41 -5.32 -12.58
CA ALA A 17 2.69 -6.18 -11.43
C ALA A 17 4.12 -6.74 -11.43
N HIS A 18 4.52 -7.37 -10.34
CA HIS A 18 5.78 -8.13 -10.30
C HIS A 18 5.77 -9.29 -11.32
N SER A 19 6.94 -9.67 -11.82
CA SER A 19 7.11 -10.72 -12.83
C SER A 19 6.47 -12.06 -12.43
N SER A 20 6.50 -12.40 -11.14
CA SER A 20 5.85 -13.59 -10.59
C SER A 20 4.33 -13.60 -10.80
N ILE A 21 3.69 -12.44 -10.92
CA ILE A 21 2.27 -12.30 -11.21
C ILE A 21 2.02 -12.21 -12.71
N THR A 22 2.77 -11.37 -13.44
CA THR A 22 2.53 -11.20 -14.88
C THR A 22 2.70 -12.49 -15.66
N ALA A 23 3.60 -13.38 -15.24
CA ALA A 23 3.78 -14.71 -15.83
C ALA A 23 2.54 -15.62 -15.71
N GLN A 24 1.61 -15.33 -14.79
CA GLN A 24 0.38 -16.09 -14.56
C GLN A 24 -0.83 -15.53 -15.33
N LEU A 25 -0.69 -14.35 -15.96
CA LEU A 25 -1.82 -13.59 -16.51
C LEU A 25 -2.07 -13.82 -18.01
N GLY A 26 -1.31 -14.71 -18.65
CA GLY A 26 -1.61 -15.22 -19.99
C GLY A 26 -1.84 -14.13 -21.05
N GLU A 27 -3.08 -14.03 -21.54
CA GLU A 27 -3.48 -13.17 -22.66
C GLU A 27 -3.70 -11.69 -22.29
N PHE A 28 -3.66 -11.33 -21.00
CA PHE A 28 -3.83 -9.94 -20.61
C PHE A 28 -2.62 -9.09 -21.00
N THR A 29 -2.87 -7.85 -21.42
CA THR A 29 -1.80 -6.85 -21.58
C THR A 29 -1.19 -6.55 -20.21
N THR A 30 0.05 -6.99 -20.01
CA THR A 30 0.75 -6.83 -18.73
C THR A 30 2.05 -6.05 -18.88
N LYS A 31 2.44 -5.39 -17.79
CA LYS A 31 3.75 -4.75 -17.63
C LYS A 31 4.39 -5.27 -16.36
N SER A 32 5.50 -5.99 -16.52
CA SER A 32 6.31 -6.40 -15.37
C SER A 32 7.12 -5.20 -14.85
N VAL A 33 7.17 -5.06 -13.53
CA VAL A 33 7.93 -4.04 -12.79
C VAL A 33 8.63 -4.65 -11.58
N HIS A 34 9.70 -4.01 -11.13
CA HIS A 34 10.48 -4.35 -9.95
C HIS A 34 10.68 -3.10 -9.08
N ALA A 35 11.14 -3.28 -7.84
CA ALA A 35 11.52 -2.14 -7.02
C ALA A 35 12.66 -1.35 -7.68
N GLY A 36 12.56 -0.02 -7.62
CA GLY A 36 13.42 0.92 -8.33
C GLY A 36 12.89 1.33 -9.70
N ASP A 37 11.91 0.62 -10.26
CA ASP A 37 11.31 1.01 -11.54
C ASP A 37 10.43 2.25 -11.39
N THR A 38 10.39 3.04 -12.46
CA THR A 38 9.38 4.08 -12.67
C THR A 38 8.60 3.76 -13.94
N PHE A 39 7.29 3.94 -13.91
CA PHE A 39 6.42 3.69 -15.05
C PHE A 39 5.36 4.77 -15.18
N GLU A 40 5.27 5.36 -16.37
CA GLU A 40 4.24 6.34 -16.70
C GLU A 40 3.09 5.67 -17.46
N VAL A 41 1.86 5.93 -17.04
CA VAL A 41 0.65 5.40 -17.68
C VAL A 41 -0.48 6.42 -17.62
N GLY A 42 -0.93 6.89 -18.78
CA GLY A 42 -1.91 7.97 -18.87
C GLY A 42 -1.41 9.23 -18.15
N GLY A 43 -2.16 9.70 -17.16
CA GLY A 43 -1.80 10.85 -16.31
C GLY A 43 -1.11 10.46 -15.00
N PHE A 44 -0.62 9.23 -14.87
CA PHE A 44 -0.01 8.71 -13.65
C PHE A 44 1.48 8.40 -13.84
N ILE A 45 2.27 8.74 -12.83
CA ILE A 45 3.65 8.32 -12.64
C ILE A 45 3.66 7.37 -11.45
N LEU A 46 4.12 6.15 -11.66
CA LEU A 46 4.21 5.10 -10.65
C LEU A 46 5.68 4.80 -10.38
N GLU A 47 6.11 4.90 -9.12
CA GLU A 47 7.44 4.47 -8.68
C GLU A 47 7.30 3.28 -7.74
N PHE A 48 8.09 2.24 -7.94
CA PHE A 48 7.97 0.97 -7.23
C PHE A 48 9.09 0.79 -6.21
N PHE A 49 8.77 0.28 -5.03
CA PHE A 49 9.68 0.14 -3.89
C PHE A 49 9.56 -1.26 -3.26
N GLY A 50 10.59 -1.68 -2.54
CA GLY A 50 10.58 -2.91 -1.77
C GLY A 50 11.02 -4.09 -2.61
N GLY A 51 10.13 -5.06 -2.81
CA GLY A 51 10.42 -6.31 -3.52
C GLY A 51 9.99 -7.54 -2.74
N GLU A 52 9.86 -7.40 -1.41
CA GLU A 52 9.48 -8.49 -0.51
C GLU A 52 8.37 -8.07 0.44
N HIS A 53 7.46 -9.00 0.70
CA HIS A 53 6.41 -8.90 1.70
C HIS A 53 7.02 -9.03 3.11
N ALA A 54 6.40 -8.42 4.13
CA ALA A 54 6.80 -8.58 5.53
C ALA A 54 6.71 -10.06 5.99
N ILE A 55 7.65 -10.52 6.82
CA ILE A 55 7.72 -11.95 7.17
C ILE A 55 6.54 -12.35 8.07
N ILE A 56 5.71 -13.31 7.63
CA ILE A 56 4.63 -13.90 8.44
C ILE A 56 5.19 -14.91 9.45
N SER A 57 6.13 -15.74 9.01
CA SER A 57 6.75 -16.80 9.79
C SER A 57 8.21 -16.97 9.34
N PRO A 58 9.17 -17.19 10.24
CA PRO A 58 10.58 -17.35 9.88
C PRO A 58 10.85 -18.52 8.92
N ASP A 59 9.97 -19.52 8.90
CA ASP A 59 10.11 -20.70 8.03
C ASP A 59 9.55 -20.48 6.62
N TRP A 60 8.91 -19.33 6.36
CA TRP A 60 8.24 -19.05 5.10
C TRP A 60 9.06 -18.05 4.29
N GLN A 61 9.26 -18.35 3.00
CA GLN A 61 9.84 -17.38 2.08
C GLN A 61 8.87 -16.22 1.86
N ALA A 62 9.35 -14.98 2.00
CA ALA A 62 8.57 -13.80 1.72
C ALA A 62 8.15 -13.79 0.23
N PRO A 63 6.85 -13.70 -0.08
CA PRO A 63 6.42 -13.49 -1.46
C PRO A 63 6.83 -12.10 -1.95
N ALA A 64 6.80 -11.91 -3.27
CA ALA A 64 7.07 -10.61 -3.86
C ALA A 64 5.98 -9.60 -3.44
N ASN A 65 6.40 -8.42 -2.98
CA ASN A 65 5.52 -7.28 -2.70
C ASN A 65 6.18 -6.00 -3.19
N LEU A 66 5.41 -5.15 -3.87
CA LEU A 66 5.87 -3.85 -4.31
C LEU A 66 5.06 -2.76 -3.62
N GLY A 67 5.75 -1.85 -2.94
CA GLY A 67 5.18 -0.56 -2.58
C GLY A 67 5.09 0.32 -3.84
N VAL A 68 4.03 1.12 -3.96
CA VAL A 68 3.79 1.99 -5.11
C VAL A 68 3.61 3.43 -4.64
N MET A 69 4.46 4.32 -5.11
CA MET A 69 4.25 5.76 -5.03
C MET A 69 3.52 6.22 -6.30
N ILE A 70 2.41 6.93 -6.13
CA ILE A 70 1.57 7.45 -7.21
C ILE A 70 1.71 8.96 -7.23
N ASN A 71 2.15 9.51 -8.37
CA ASN A 71 2.32 10.94 -8.61
C ASN A 71 3.13 11.66 -7.54
N ASN A 72 4.12 10.97 -6.96
CA ASN A 72 4.97 11.47 -5.86
C ASN A 72 4.14 12.03 -4.68
N ARG A 73 2.96 11.44 -4.43
CA ARG A 73 1.94 11.96 -3.52
C ARG A 73 1.35 10.89 -2.60
N LEU A 74 0.78 9.83 -3.17
CA LEU A 74 0.19 8.72 -2.43
C LEU A 74 1.15 7.54 -2.42
N TYR A 75 1.55 7.08 -1.24
CA TYR A 75 2.33 5.85 -1.08
C TYR A 75 1.45 4.71 -0.56
N TYR A 76 1.44 3.60 -1.29
CA TYR A 76 0.78 2.36 -0.92
C TYR A 76 1.84 1.25 -0.79
N PRO A 77 2.28 0.88 0.43
CA PRO A 77 3.40 -0.04 0.63
C PRO A 77 3.05 -1.52 0.41
N GLY A 78 1.75 -1.83 0.21
CA GLY A 78 1.26 -3.20 0.17
C GLY A 78 1.45 -3.87 1.52
N ASP A 79 1.81 -5.15 1.48
CA ASP A 79 2.03 -5.98 2.65
C ASP A 79 3.49 -5.88 3.14
N SER A 80 4.00 -4.66 3.25
CA SER A 80 5.38 -4.40 3.71
C SER A 80 5.48 -3.09 4.49
N PHE A 81 6.61 -2.90 5.17
CA PHE A 81 6.99 -1.64 5.80
C PHE A 81 8.17 -0.98 5.07
N THR A 82 8.26 -1.16 3.75
CA THR A 82 9.34 -0.55 2.96
C THR A 82 9.23 0.98 2.99
N ILE A 83 10.31 1.64 3.39
CA ILE A 83 10.41 3.11 3.37
C ILE A 83 10.87 3.56 1.96
N PRO A 84 10.15 4.45 1.26
CA PRO A 84 10.49 4.84 -0.10
C PRO A 84 11.60 5.90 -0.19
N GLU A 85 12.22 6.27 0.94
CA GLU A 85 13.28 7.31 1.05
C GLU A 85 12.94 8.67 0.39
N LYS A 86 11.64 8.98 0.30
CA LYS A 86 11.10 10.21 -0.30
C LYS A 86 9.99 10.79 0.59
N PRO A 87 9.70 12.10 0.49
CA PRO A 87 8.54 12.69 1.16
C PRO A 87 7.24 12.00 0.70
N VAL A 88 6.36 11.70 1.65
CA VAL A 88 5.05 11.09 1.40
C VAL A 88 3.98 12.06 1.87
N GLU A 89 3.06 12.46 1.00
CA GLU A 89 1.94 13.32 1.41
C GLU A 89 0.82 12.48 2.04
N ILE A 90 0.43 11.39 1.37
CA ILE A 90 -0.66 10.50 1.79
C ILE A 90 -0.11 9.08 1.91
N LEU A 91 -0.33 8.44 3.05
CA LEU A 91 0.09 7.06 3.32
C LEU A 91 -1.11 6.13 3.48
N ALA A 92 -1.17 5.08 2.65
CA ALA A 92 -2.01 3.93 2.89
C ALA A 92 -1.31 3.02 3.92
N LEU A 93 -1.71 3.09 5.19
CA LEU A 93 -0.98 2.51 6.31
C LEU A 93 -1.51 1.11 6.65
N PRO A 94 -0.73 0.03 6.55
CA PRO A 94 -1.15 -1.29 7.04
C PRO A 94 -1.29 -1.28 8.56
N VAL A 95 -2.46 -1.63 9.09
CA VAL A 95 -2.73 -1.57 10.54
C VAL A 95 -3.10 -2.91 11.18
N ALA A 96 -3.33 -3.95 10.38
CA ALA A 96 -3.67 -5.28 10.88
C ALA A 96 -3.26 -6.34 9.88
N ALA A 97 -2.50 -7.35 10.30
CA ALA A 97 -2.20 -8.52 9.47
C ALA A 97 -1.65 -9.65 10.34
N PRO A 98 -1.60 -10.90 9.85
CA PRO A 98 -0.97 -12.00 10.59
C PRO A 98 0.53 -11.79 10.86
N TRP A 99 1.20 -10.98 10.04
CA TRP A 99 2.62 -10.66 10.11
C TRP A 99 2.94 -9.40 10.94
N LEU A 100 1.93 -8.69 11.41
CA LEU A 100 2.08 -7.32 11.91
C LEU A 100 1.95 -7.25 13.42
N LYS A 101 2.91 -6.62 14.08
CA LYS A 101 2.73 -6.03 15.41
C LYS A 101 2.42 -4.55 15.25
N ILE A 102 1.49 -4.04 16.05
CA ILE A 102 1.07 -2.63 15.92
C ILE A 102 2.21 -1.62 16.18
N SER A 103 3.24 -2.01 16.93
CA SER A 103 4.45 -1.21 17.10
C SER A 103 5.18 -0.94 15.78
N GLU A 104 5.18 -1.91 14.85
CA GLU A 104 5.84 -1.76 13.56
C GLU A 104 5.10 -0.77 12.66
N THR A 105 3.75 -0.79 12.71
CA THR A 105 2.93 0.25 12.08
C THR A 105 3.24 1.64 12.63
N ILE A 106 3.39 1.77 13.96
CA ILE A 106 3.71 3.04 14.62
C ILE A 106 5.10 3.52 14.19
N ASP A 107 6.10 2.63 14.22
CA ASP A 107 7.47 2.95 13.82
C ASP A 107 7.53 3.34 12.35
N PHE A 108 6.81 2.62 11.48
CA PHE A 108 6.70 2.95 10.07
C PHE A 108 6.04 4.32 9.85
N LEU A 109 4.93 4.61 10.53
CA LEU A 109 4.27 5.91 10.45
C LEU A 109 5.20 7.04 10.91
N LYS A 110 5.95 6.84 12.00
CA LYS A 110 6.94 7.79 12.54
C LYS A 110 8.15 7.98 11.64
N ALA A 111 8.55 6.95 10.89
CA ALA A 111 9.64 7.04 9.92
C ALA A 111 9.21 7.82 8.67
N ILE A 112 8.00 7.57 8.16
CA ILE A 112 7.48 8.21 6.94
C ILE A 112 7.06 9.66 7.19
N LYS A 113 6.41 9.94 8.33
CA LYS A 113 5.86 11.25 8.70
C LYS A 113 4.97 11.88 7.62
N PRO A 114 3.92 11.18 7.14
CA PRO A 114 3.06 11.71 6.09
C PRO A 114 2.16 12.83 6.63
N ASN A 115 1.65 13.69 5.74
CA ASN A 115 0.63 14.68 6.11
C ASN A 115 -0.67 13.99 6.51
N ILE A 116 -1.08 12.98 5.72
CA ILE A 116 -2.31 12.20 5.93
C ILE A 116 -1.97 10.71 5.94
N ALA A 117 -2.57 9.95 6.85
CA ALA A 117 -2.53 8.49 6.83
C ALA A 117 -3.94 7.90 6.95
N PHE A 118 -4.22 6.83 6.21
CA PHE A 118 -5.46 6.07 6.32
C PHE A 118 -5.18 4.57 6.45
N PRO A 119 -6.00 3.82 7.20
CA PRO A 119 -5.73 2.40 7.44
C PRO A 119 -6.00 1.54 6.21
N THR A 120 -5.21 0.48 6.08
CA THR A 120 -5.39 -0.64 5.16
C THR A 120 -5.19 -1.96 5.92
N HIS A 121 -5.55 -3.08 5.28
CA HIS A 121 -5.55 -4.44 5.85
C HIS A 121 -6.47 -4.70 7.05
N ASP A 122 -7.23 -3.70 7.51
CA ASP A 122 -8.11 -3.84 8.67
C ASP A 122 -9.42 -4.59 8.41
N GLY A 123 -9.61 -5.13 7.20
CA GLY A 123 -10.77 -5.96 6.83
C GLY A 123 -10.89 -7.24 7.67
N ILE A 124 -9.79 -7.71 8.27
CA ILE A 124 -9.77 -8.86 9.18
C ILE A 124 -10.24 -8.50 10.61
N LEU A 125 -10.33 -7.21 10.94
CA LEU A 125 -10.74 -6.75 12.26
C LEU A 125 -12.26 -6.61 12.35
N SER A 126 -12.79 -6.91 13.53
CA SER A 126 -14.13 -6.47 13.92
C SER A 126 -14.19 -4.95 14.07
N ASP A 127 -15.39 -4.39 14.13
CA ASP A 127 -15.58 -2.95 14.34
C ASP A 127 -14.94 -2.46 15.64
N ALA A 128 -14.99 -3.27 16.70
CA ALA A 128 -14.29 -2.97 17.96
C ALA A 128 -12.76 -2.93 17.78
N GLY A 129 -12.20 -3.85 16.98
CA GLY A 129 -10.78 -3.85 16.65
C GLY A 129 -10.36 -2.64 15.84
N LYS A 130 -11.17 -2.25 14.85
CA LYS A 130 -10.97 -1.03 14.05
C LYS A 130 -10.95 0.22 14.94
N ASN A 131 -11.97 0.37 15.79
CA ASN A 131 -12.08 1.50 16.72
C ASN A 131 -10.90 1.59 17.69
N LEU A 132 -10.35 0.46 18.13
CA LEU A 132 -9.16 0.45 18.98
C LEU A 132 -7.96 1.09 18.25
N ILE A 133 -7.71 0.68 17.01
CA ILE A 133 -6.62 1.23 16.19
C ILE A 133 -6.84 2.72 15.92
N ASP A 134 -8.06 3.11 15.57
CA ASP A 134 -8.38 4.50 15.22
C ASP A 134 -8.26 5.47 16.38
N HIS A 135 -8.51 5.01 17.61
CA HIS A 135 -8.25 5.81 18.80
C HIS A 135 -6.76 5.80 19.19
N MET A 136 -6.06 4.69 18.98
CA MET A 136 -4.69 4.54 19.45
C MET A 136 -3.67 5.28 18.59
N LEU A 137 -3.74 5.15 17.26
CA LEU A 137 -2.73 5.71 16.35
C LEU A 137 -2.59 7.23 16.48
N PRO A 138 -3.66 8.05 16.39
CA PRO A 138 -3.54 9.50 16.53
C PRO A 138 -2.91 9.94 17.86
N ASN A 139 -3.20 9.22 18.94
CA ASN A 139 -2.69 9.55 20.27
C ASN A 139 -1.19 9.24 20.42
N ILE A 140 -0.71 8.13 19.85
CA ILE A 140 0.70 7.71 19.99
C ILE A 140 1.62 8.44 19.01
N THR A 141 1.08 8.94 17.89
CA THR A 141 1.85 9.64 16.85
C THR A 141 1.54 11.14 16.77
N GLN A 142 1.02 11.74 17.84
CA GLN A 142 0.75 13.18 17.92
C GLN A 142 2.01 14.04 17.64
N ASP A 143 3.19 13.51 17.96
CA ASP A 143 4.49 14.13 17.76
C ASP A 143 4.90 14.24 16.28
N VAL A 144 4.21 13.50 15.39
CA VAL A 144 4.53 13.41 13.97
C VAL A 144 3.79 14.45 13.13
N GLY A 145 2.69 15.02 13.63
CA GLY A 145 1.86 15.98 12.89
C GLY A 145 1.01 15.36 11.77
N THR A 146 0.94 14.03 11.68
CA THR A 146 0.08 13.32 10.72
C THR A 146 -1.39 13.43 11.09
N THR A 147 -2.23 13.75 10.12
CA THR A 147 -3.68 13.58 10.22
C THR A 147 -4.06 12.15 9.86
N TYR A 148 -4.35 11.33 10.87
CA TYR A 148 -4.90 9.99 10.67
C TYR A 148 -6.42 10.08 10.45
N LYS A 149 -6.92 9.55 9.34
CA LYS A 149 -8.35 9.48 9.03
C LYS A 149 -8.68 8.25 8.20
N ARG A 150 -9.85 7.67 8.45
CA ARG A 150 -10.42 6.67 7.53
C ARG A 150 -10.86 7.34 6.23
N ILE A 151 -10.69 6.64 5.11
CA ILE A 151 -11.29 7.04 3.84
C ILE A 151 -12.80 6.75 3.92
N ASP A 152 -13.58 7.74 3.54
CA ASP A 152 -15.01 7.67 3.29
C ASP A 152 -15.27 7.79 1.78
N ASN A 153 -16.52 7.96 1.37
CA ASN A 153 -16.85 8.13 -0.04
C ASN A 153 -16.55 9.55 -0.57
N GLU A 154 -15.84 10.39 0.19
CA GLU A 154 -15.45 11.72 -0.23
C GLU A 154 -13.98 11.75 -0.69
N PRO A 155 -13.64 12.59 -1.69
CA PRO A 155 -12.25 12.78 -2.09
C PRO A 155 -11.39 13.24 -0.91
N LEU A 156 -10.20 12.65 -0.77
CA LEU A 156 -9.19 13.16 0.16
C LEU A 156 -8.73 14.55 -0.33
N GLN A 157 -9.21 15.59 0.33
CA GLN A 157 -8.63 16.93 0.22
C GLN A 157 -7.39 16.98 1.11
N ALA A 158 -6.26 17.32 0.52
CA ALA A 158 -5.01 17.60 1.23
C ALA A 158 -4.73 19.10 1.20
#